data_AF-A0AAW0FNS0-F1
#
_entry.id   AF-A0AAW0FNS0-F1
#
_cell.length_a   1.000
_cell.length_b   1.000
_cell.length_c   1.000
_cell.angle_alpha   90.00
_cell.angle_beta   90.00
_cell.angle_gamma   90.00
#
_symmetry.space_group_name_H-M   'P 1'
#
loop_
_entity.id
_entity.type
_entity.pdbx_description
1 polymer ?
#
loop_
_entity_poly.entity_id
_entity_poly.type
_entity_poly.pdbx_seq_one_letter_code
_entity_poly.pdbx_strand_id
1 'polypeptide(L)'
;MPTYRVNDNNMLEKVTEFDSLQFTKLKYRDALAKYGIDKPDLRSSLELVNLSKFFTSKNPDFPIVEACVLKNVEGKIPKCLTDSNNYSRRKPIVISINDPNTWYKKFVEKHVINLAPEFDESALRAELDLESGDVLAFSNRADLPYENPTPLGRFRQLAMNEFPNKWNRKLVDDAGNVTTDYDSSRVFVGSWVVDFPLFNPIETSEAGDNFPSYDFNRFESTHHPFTMAKLEDFDYLSTDPLTLI
;
A
#
# COMPACT_ATOMS: atom_id res chain seq x y z
N MET A 1 -2.86 13.84 -24.15
CA MET A 1 -3.22 14.33 -22.79
C MET A 1 -1.92 14.56 -22.03
N PRO A 2 -1.84 15.53 -21.12
CA PRO A 2 -0.60 15.79 -20.41
C PRO A 2 -0.22 14.58 -19.54
N THR A 3 0.98 14.06 -19.78
CA THR A 3 1.54 12.89 -19.12
C THR A 3 2.59 13.35 -18.12
N TYR A 4 2.57 12.76 -16.94
CA TYR A 4 3.42 13.09 -15.82
C TYR A 4 4.15 11.84 -15.32
N ARG A 5 5.19 12.07 -14.53
CA ARG A 5 5.85 11.08 -13.69
C ARG A 5 5.87 11.57 -12.25
N VAL A 6 6.10 10.68 -11.30
CA VAL A 6 6.44 11.08 -9.93
C VAL A 6 7.92 11.37 -9.86
N ASN A 7 8.33 12.58 -9.49
CA ASN A 7 9.73 12.96 -9.30
C ASN A 7 10.24 12.62 -7.88
N ASP A 8 11.52 12.90 -7.62
CA ASP A 8 12.20 12.57 -6.34
C ASP A 8 11.59 13.28 -5.13
N ASN A 9 10.88 14.39 -5.34
CA ASN A 9 10.17 15.14 -4.30
C ASN A 9 8.73 14.65 -4.08
N ASN A 10 8.39 13.46 -4.61
CA ASN A 10 7.04 12.87 -4.55
C ASN A 10 5.96 13.72 -5.26
N MET A 11 6.34 14.56 -6.23
CA MET A 11 5.43 15.44 -7.00
C MET A 11 5.26 14.98 -8.45
N LEU A 12 4.15 15.35 -9.07
CA LEU A 12 3.89 15.14 -10.49
C LEU A 12 4.66 16.17 -11.33
N GLU A 13 5.56 15.67 -12.16
CA GLU A 13 6.35 16.44 -13.12
C GLU A 13 5.94 16.05 -14.54
N LYS A 14 5.67 17.04 -15.38
CA LYS A 14 5.24 16.84 -16.76
C LYS A 14 6.36 16.24 -17.60
N VAL A 15 6.03 15.23 -18.38
CA VAL A 15 6.96 14.61 -19.34
C VAL A 15 6.95 15.41 -20.64
N THR A 16 8.11 15.95 -21.02
CA THR A 16 8.25 16.91 -22.14
C THR A 16 8.98 16.36 -23.38
N GLU A 17 9.84 15.35 -23.24
CA GLU A 17 10.65 14.81 -24.34
C GLU A 17 10.44 13.31 -24.55
N PHE A 18 10.44 12.85 -25.80
CA PHE A 18 10.09 11.47 -26.17
C PHE A 18 11.27 10.50 -26.32
N ASP A 19 12.53 10.98 -26.32
CA ASP A 19 13.71 10.17 -26.68
C ASP A 19 14.48 9.55 -25.49
N SER A 20 14.00 9.68 -24.25
CA SER A 20 14.61 9.04 -23.07
C SER A 20 13.59 8.30 -22.20
N LEU A 21 14.06 7.42 -21.31
CA LEU A 21 13.21 6.70 -20.37
C LEU A 21 12.67 7.69 -19.30
N GLN A 22 11.57 8.36 -19.61
CA GLN A 22 11.05 9.45 -18.79
C GLN A 22 10.31 8.98 -17.54
N PHE A 23 9.74 7.77 -17.55
CA PHE A 23 8.98 7.28 -16.39
C PHE A 23 9.90 6.77 -15.29
N THR A 24 9.53 7.09 -14.05
CA THR A 24 10.25 6.58 -12.88
C THR A 24 10.01 5.10 -12.70
N LYS A 25 10.99 4.44 -12.07
CA LYS A 25 10.91 3.03 -11.71
C LYS A 25 10.47 2.92 -10.24
N LEU A 26 9.45 2.13 -9.99
CA LEU A 26 8.94 1.79 -8.66
C LEU A 26 9.18 0.29 -8.45
N LYS A 27 9.90 -0.09 -7.40
CA LYS A 27 10.09 -1.52 -7.13
C LYS A 27 8.76 -2.16 -6.72
N TYR A 28 8.54 -3.42 -7.08
CA TYR A 28 7.34 -4.17 -6.71
C TYR A 28 7.08 -4.15 -5.20
N ARG A 29 8.13 -4.39 -4.40
CA ARG A 29 8.05 -4.33 -2.94
C ARG A 29 7.65 -2.94 -2.43
N ASP A 30 8.19 -1.88 -3.04
CA ASP A 30 7.85 -0.50 -2.67
C ASP A 30 6.41 -0.15 -3.08
N ALA A 31 5.94 -0.65 -4.23
CA ALA A 31 4.57 -0.46 -4.68
C ALA A 31 3.57 -1.05 -3.67
N LEU A 32 3.82 -2.28 -3.23
CA LEU A 32 2.98 -2.93 -2.23
C LEU A 32 3.12 -2.28 -0.85
N ALA A 33 4.34 -1.95 -0.41
CA ALA A 33 4.56 -1.33 0.89
C ALA A 33 3.93 0.06 1.00
N LYS A 34 3.98 0.87 -0.06
CA LYS A 34 3.43 2.25 -0.06
C LYS A 34 1.96 2.31 -0.45
N TYR A 35 1.49 1.42 -1.32
CA TYR A 35 0.17 1.55 -1.94
C TYR A 35 -0.72 0.29 -1.85
N GLY A 36 -0.17 -0.83 -1.37
CA GLY A 36 -0.89 -2.10 -1.23
C GLY A 36 -1.31 -2.75 -2.54
N ILE A 37 -0.75 -2.32 -3.69
CA ILE A 37 -1.03 -2.89 -5.00
C ILE A 37 0.16 -2.66 -5.95
N ASP A 38 0.41 -3.60 -6.87
CA ASP A 38 1.49 -3.52 -7.87
C ASP A 38 1.20 -2.59 -9.05
N LYS A 39 -0.03 -2.06 -9.16
CA LYS A 39 -0.45 -1.08 -10.17
C LYS A 39 -1.08 0.14 -9.50
N PRO A 40 -0.32 0.89 -8.69
CA PRO A 40 -0.87 1.96 -7.87
C PRO A 40 -1.33 3.14 -8.72
N ASP A 41 -2.44 3.76 -8.33
CA ASP A 41 -2.79 5.08 -8.83
C ASP A 41 -1.90 6.13 -8.15
N LEU A 42 -0.90 6.59 -8.90
CA LEU A 42 0.09 7.57 -8.48
C LEU A 42 -0.38 9.02 -8.63
N ARG A 43 -1.59 9.26 -9.16
CA ARG A 43 -2.22 10.60 -9.10
C ARG A 43 -2.57 10.99 -7.67
N SER A 44 -2.73 9.98 -6.80
CA SER A 44 -3.01 10.17 -5.38
C SER A 44 -1.73 10.16 -4.55
N SER A 45 -1.66 11.05 -3.56
CA SER A 45 -0.64 11.08 -2.52
C SER A 45 -0.96 10.20 -1.31
N LEU A 46 -2.13 9.56 -1.29
CA LEU A 46 -2.49 8.67 -0.18
C LEU A 46 -1.53 7.47 -0.17
N GLU A 47 -0.88 7.22 0.96
CA GLU A 47 0.11 6.16 1.15
C GLU A 47 -0.20 5.36 2.41
N LEU A 48 0.30 4.12 2.48
CA LEU A 48 0.25 3.26 3.65
C LEU A 48 1.42 3.58 4.59
N VAL A 49 1.14 3.56 5.88
CA VAL A 49 2.11 3.81 6.95
C VAL A 49 2.44 2.48 7.63
N ASN A 50 3.72 2.14 7.69
CA ASN A 50 4.17 0.94 8.41
C ASN A 50 4.21 1.24 9.93
N LEU A 51 3.44 0.48 10.69
CA LEU A 51 3.30 0.59 12.14
C LEU A 51 3.99 -0.55 12.90
N SER A 52 4.78 -1.41 12.22
CA SER A 52 5.49 -2.52 12.86
C SER A 52 6.50 -2.09 13.93
N LYS A 53 6.95 -0.81 13.91
CA LYS A 53 7.75 -0.23 15.00
C LYS A 53 6.97 -0.05 16.31
N PHE A 54 5.65 0.03 16.23
CA PHE A 54 4.77 0.30 17.38
C PHE A 54 3.93 -0.91 17.77
N PHE A 55 3.56 -1.73 16.79
CA PHE A 55 2.65 -2.84 16.99
C PHE A 55 3.18 -4.12 16.35
N THR A 56 2.89 -5.25 16.98
CA THR A 56 3.13 -6.58 16.43
C THR A 56 1.82 -7.27 16.09
N SER A 57 1.84 -8.01 14.99
CA SER A 57 0.75 -8.89 14.60
C SER A 57 0.73 -10.13 15.48
N LYS A 58 -0.47 -10.67 15.72
CA LYS A 58 -0.64 -11.99 16.32
C LYS A 58 -0.37 -13.14 15.36
N ASN A 59 -0.58 -12.91 14.07
CA ASN A 59 -0.37 -13.91 13.06
C ASN A 59 1.08 -13.82 12.59
N PRO A 60 1.95 -14.80 12.90
CA PRO A 60 3.38 -14.74 12.55
C PRO A 60 3.61 -14.74 11.03
N ASP A 61 2.69 -15.31 10.25
CA ASP A 61 2.77 -15.32 8.78
C ASP A 61 2.47 -13.94 8.17
N PHE A 62 1.83 -13.06 8.96
CA PHE A 62 1.46 -11.70 8.56
C PHE A 62 2.02 -10.69 9.58
N PRO A 63 3.35 -10.54 9.69
CA PRO A 63 3.99 -9.80 10.77
C PRO A 63 3.91 -8.28 10.61
N ILE A 64 3.73 -7.78 9.38
CA ILE A 64 3.74 -6.35 9.11
C ILE A 64 2.39 -5.75 9.48
N VAL A 65 2.38 -4.74 10.37
CA VAL A 65 1.18 -3.98 10.72
C VAL A 65 1.26 -2.64 10.02
N GLU A 66 0.20 -2.27 9.32
CA GLU A 66 0.17 -1.05 8.51
C GLU A 66 -1.17 -0.34 8.66
N ALA A 67 -1.19 0.95 8.31
CA ALA A 67 -2.39 1.76 8.33
C ALA A 67 -2.52 2.71 7.13
N CYS A 68 -3.73 3.14 6.85
CA CYS A 68 -4.07 4.18 5.89
C CYS A 68 -4.92 5.23 6.61
N VAL A 69 -4.48 6.49 6.56
CA VAL A 69 -5.14 7.61 7.24
C VAL A 69 -5.87 8.48 6.21
N LEU A 70 -7.18 8.60 6.35
CA LEU A 70 -7.99 9.53 5.58
C LEU A 70 -8.23 10.79 6.41
N LYS A 71 -7.50 11.86 6.06
CA LYS A 71 -7.61 13.16 6.74
C LYS A 71 -8.95 13.84 6.49
N ASN A 72 -9.51 14.45 7.55
CA ASN A 72 -10.68 15.33 7.47
C ASN A 72 -11.89 14.71 6.74
N VAL A 73 -12.23 13.44 7.04
CA VAL A 73 -13.43 12.81 6.49
C VAL A 73 -14.64 13.28 7.30
N GLU A 74 -15.40 14.24 6.75
CA GLU A 74 -16.58 14.76 7.43
C GLU A 74 -17.67 13.69 7.58
N GLY A 75 -18.23 13.58 8.77
CA GLY A 75 -19.40 12.75 9.04
C GLY A 75 -19.08 11.26 9.29
N LYS A 76 -19.98 10.39 8.83
CA LYS A 76 -19.88 8.94 9.05
C LYS A 76 -18.96 8.30 8.02
N ILE A 77 -18.26 7.25 8.42
CA ILE A 77 -17.45 6.43 7.51
C ILE A 77 -18.33 5.93 6.36
N PRO A 78 -17.98 6.21 5.09
CA PRO A 78 -18.72 5.70 3.95
C PRO A 78 -18.87 4.18 3.97
N LYS A 79 -20.06 3.69 3.59
CA LYS A 79 -20.36 2.25 3.60
C LYS A 79 -19.41 1.46 2.70
N CYS A 80 -19.00 2.02 1.56
CA CYS A 80 -18.08 1.37 0.62
C CYS A 80 -16.77 0.94 1.30
N LEU A 81 -16.28 1.72 2.26
CA LEU A 81 -15.03 1.44 2.99
C LEU A 81 -15.19 0.30 4.01
N THR A 82 -16.41 0.03 4.46
CA THR A 82 -16.69 -0.92 5.55
C THR A 82 -17.51 -2.14 5.11
N ASP A 83 -17.97 -2.19 3.86
CA ASP A 83 -18.69 -3.33 3.28
C ASP A 83 -17.72 -4.47 2.95
N SER A 84 -17.93 -5.62 3.59
CA SER A 84 -17.06 -6.79 3.40
C SER A 84 -17.09 -7.32 1.97
N ASN A 85 -18.16 -7.09 1.19
CA ASN A 85 -18.26 -7.55 -0.20
C ASN A 85 -17.29 -6.82 -1.15
N ASN A 86 -16.72 -5.68 -0.72
CA ASN A 86 -15.73 -4.96 -1.51
C ASN A 86 -14.31 -5.53 -1.36
N TYR A 87 -14.11 -6.51 -0.48
CA TYR A 87 -12.82 -7.13 -0.20
C TYR A 87 -12.89 -8.60 -0.60
N SER A 88 -11.86 -9.09 -1.28
CA SER A 88 -11.79 -10.48 -1.73
C SER A 88 -11.59 -11.46 -0.58
N ARG A 89 -10.89 -11.03 0.48
CA ARG A 89 -10.58 -11.82 1.68
C ARG A 89 -10.94 -11.02 2.92
N ARG A 90 -9.95 -10.63 3.73
CA ARG A 90 -10.15 -9.80 4.91
C ARG A 90 -10.36 -8.33 4.56
N LYS A 91 -11.26 -7.73 5.33
CA LYS A 91 -11.47 -6.29 5.41
C LYS A 91 -10.55 -5.70 6.49
N PRO A 92 -9.91 -4.54 6.26
CA PRO A 92 -9.18 -3.86 7.32
C PRO A 92 -10.12 -3.39 8.44
N ILE A 93 -9.56 -3.14 9.61
CA ILE A 93 -10.31 -2.52 10.71
C ILE A 93 -10.35 -1.02 10.44
N VAL A 94 -11.55 -0.47 10.24
CA VAL A 94 -11.76 0.94 9.93
C VAL A 94 -12.48 1.62 11.09
N ILE A 95 -11.91 2.73 11.58
CA ILE A 95 -12.44 3.51 12.71
C ILE A 95 -12.42 5.00 12.41
N SER A 96 -13.36 5.72 13.02
CA SER A 96 -13.27 7.18 13.15
C SER A 96 -12.43 7.52 14.38
N ILE A 97 -11.55 8.49 14.24
CA ILE A 97 -10.72 8.99 15.31
C ILE A 97 -11.50 10.05 16.08
N ASN A 98 -11.88 9.71 17.32
CA ASN A 98 -12.45 10.69 18.25
C ASN A 98 -11.36 11.32 19.12
N ASP A 99 -10.43 10.48 19.60
CA ASP A 99 -9.26 10.88 20.38
C ASP A 99 -8.00 10.22 19.77
N PRO A 100 -7.11 11.02 19.15
CA PRO A 100 -5.83 10.58 18.59
C PRO A 100 -4.93 9.81 19.56
N ASN A 101 -5.09 10.00 20.87
CA ASN A 101 -4.20 9.45 21.88
C ASN A 101 -4.60 8.05 22.37
N THR A 102 -5.83 7.62 22.10
CA THR A 102 -6.39 6.43 22.74
C THR A 102 -6.99 5.42 21.78
N TRP A 103 -6.99 5.70 20.47
CA TRP A 103 -7.60 4.85 19.44
C TRP A 103 -7.14 3.39 19.49
N TYR A 104 -5.86 3.14 19.80
CA TYR A 104 -5.25 1.80 19.78
C TYR A 104 -5.49 0.98 21.06
N LYS A 105 -5.80 1.62 22.20
CA LYS A 105 -5.81 0.96 23.52
C LYS A 105 -6.77 -0.23 23.59
N LYS A 106 -8.00 -0.06 23.07
CA LYS A 106 -9.01 -1.13 23.02
C LYS A 106 -8.59 -2.31 22.13
N PHE A 107 -7.81 -2.05 21.08
CA PHE A 107 -7.30 -3.11 20.20
C PHE A 107 -6.17 -3.88 20.86
N VAL A 108 -5.33 -3.22 21.67
CA VAL A 108 -4.32 -3.88 22.50
C VAL A 108 -4.97 -4.72 23.61
N GLU A 109 -5.96 -4.18 24.32
CA GLU A 109 -6.71 -4.89 25.37
C GLU A 109 -7.41 -6.15 24.84
N LYS A 110 -8.03 -6.05 23.66
CA LYS A 110 -8.67 -7.20 22.98
C LYS A 110 -7.67 -8.09 22.24
N HIS A 111 -6.40 -7.74 22.30
CA HIS A 111 -5.32 -8.43 21.63
C HIS A 111 -5.60 -8.59 20.12
N VAL A 112 -6.09 -7.55 19.46
CA VAL A 112 -6.20 -7.49 17.99
C VAL A 112 -4.82 -7.17 17.41
N ILE A 113 -4.07 -6.31 18.09
CA ILE A 113 -2.66 -5.97 17.88
C ILE A 113 -1.98 -5.98 19.24
N ASN A 114 -0.66 -6.19 19.30
CA ASN A 114 0.10 -6.07 20.55
C ASN A 114 1.07 -4.89 20.44
N LEU A 115 1.48 -4.32 21.58
CA LEU A 115 2.54 -3.31 21.59
C LEU A 115 3.90 -3.96 21.25
N ALA A 116 4.70 -3.26 20.46
CA ALA A 116 6.10 -3.61 20.27
C ALA A 116 6.91 -3.40 21.57
N PRO A 117 8.04 -4.12 21.76
CA PRO A 117 8.87 -3.97 22.97
C PRO A 117 9.36 -2.53 23.22
N GLU A 118 9.68 -1.80 22.15
CA GLU A 118 10.19 -0.42 22.18
C GLU A 118 9.08 0.59 21.83
N PHE A 119 7.84 0.34 22.29
CA PHE A 119 6.71 1.21 21.98
C PHE A 119 6.90 2.64 22.53
N ASP A 120 6.88 3.60 21.61
CA ASP A 120 6.89 5.04 21.90
C ASP A 120 5.61 5.71 21.37
N GLU A 121 4.78 6.18 22.30
CA GLU A 121 3.51 6.85 22.00
C GLU A 121 3.71 8.20 21.30
N SER A 122 4.76 8.95 21.64
CA SER A 122 5.07 10.24 21.00
C SER A 122 5.49 10.03 19.56
N ALA A 123 6.31 9.01 19.29
CA ALA A 123 6.69 8.65 17.94
C ALA A 123 5.49 8.13 17.11
N LEU A 124 4.56 7.38 17.71
CA LEU A 124 3.32 6.96 17.03
C LEU A 124 2.46 8.17 16.63
N ARG A 125 2.32 9.14 17.53
CA ARG A 125 1.57 10.38 17.26
C ARG A 125 2.19 11.16 16.11
N ALA A 126 3.51 11.32 16.12
CA ALA A 126 4.22 12.02 15.05
C ALA A 126 4.10 11.30 13.70
N GLU A 127 4.10 9.96 13.70
CA GLU A 127 4.02 9.17 12.47
C GLU A 127 2.64 9.24 11.79
N LEU A 128 1.56 9.13 12.57
CA LEU A 128 0.19 9.11 12.02
C LEU A 128 -0.44 10.52 11.94
N ASP A 129 0.07 11.46 12.73
CA ASP A 129 -0.37 12.85 12.82
C ASP A 129 -1.90 12.99 12.99
N LEU A 130 -2.53 12.07 13.73
CA LEU A 130 -3.98 11.93 13.77
C LEU A 130 -4.68 13.13 14.42
N GLU A 131 -5.79 13.54 13.82
CA GLU A 131 -6.70 14.53 14.38
C GLU A 131 -8.10 13.93 14.64
N SER A 132 -8.87 14.58 15.50
CA SER A 132 -10.27 14.20 15.71
C SER A 132 -11.07 14.44 14.43
N GLY A 133 -11.81 13.43 13.97
CA GLY A 133 -12.51 13.45 12.69
C GLY A 133 -11.78 12.71 11.55
N ASP A 134 -10.52 12.31 11.76
CA ASP A 134 -9.84 11.42 10.81
C ASP A 134 -10.50 10.03 10.76
N VAL A 135 -10.30 9.33 9.64
CA VAL A 135 -10.61 7.90 9.53
C VAL A 135 -9.32 7.12 9.39
N LEU A 136 -9.12 6.14 10.27
CA LEU A 136 -7.97 5.25 10.26
C LEU A 136 -8.42 3.85 9.86
N ALA A 137 -7.81 3.28 8.83
CA ALA A 137 -7.89 1.86 8.54
C ALA A 137 -6.56 1.20 8.86
N PHE A 138 -6.55 0.06 9.54
CA PHE A 138 -5.33 -0.72 9.76
C PHE A 138 -5.55 -2.21 9.49
N SER A 139 -4.49 -2.88 9.07
CA SER A 139 -4.47 -4.31 8.80
C SER A 139 -3.05 -4.85 8.95
N ASN A 140 -2.90 -6.15 8.77
CA ASN A 140 -1.62 -6.82 8.69
C ASN A 140 -1.41 -7.46 7.32
N ARG A 141 -0.15 -7.66 6.95
CA ARG A 141 0.25 -8.35 5.72
C ARG A 141 1.51 -9.19 5.94
N ALA A 142 1.75 -10.14 5.03
CA ALA A 142 3.04 -10.83 4.93
C ALA A 142 4.17 -9.84 4.60
N ASP A 143 5.41 -10.18 4.95
CA ASP A 143 6.58 -9.33 4.63
C ASP A 143 6.75 -9.17 3.12
N LEU A 144 6.80 -10.29 2.39
CA LEU A 144 6.61 -10.34 0.95
C LEU A 144 5.12 -10.60 0.67
N PRO A 145 4.36 -9.60 0.16
CA PRO A 145 2.93 -9.77 -0.03
C PRO A 145 2.67 -10.47 -1.37
N TYR A 146 2.07 -11.65 -1.30
CA TYR A 146 1.45 -12.31 -2.45
C TYR A 146 -0.02 -11.90 -2.63
N GLU A 147 -0.52 -11.06 -1.71
CA GLU A 147 -1.84 -10.47 -1.79
C GLU A 147 -1.80 -9.19 -2.60
N ASN A 148 -2.51 -9.19 -3.72
CA ASN A 148 -2.53 -8.06 -4.61
C ASN A 148 -3.94 -7.84 -5.19
N PRO A 149 -4.67 -6.79 -4.76
CA PRO A 149 -4.28 -5.83 -3.74
C PRO A 149 -4.29 -6.44 -2.33
N THR A 150 -3.49 -5.86 -1.43
CA THR A 150 -3.63 -6.10 0.02
C THR A 150 -4.96 -5.52 0.53
N PRO A 151 -5.43 -5.88 1.74
CA PRO A 151 -6.64 -5.28 2.30
C PRO A 151 -6.61 -3.75 2.35
N LEU A 152 -5.46 -3.17 2.70
CA LEU A 152 -5.30 -1.72 2.71
C LEU A 152 -5.12 -1.13 1.30
N GLY A 153 -4.52 -1.86 0.37
CA GLY A 153 -4.50 -1.46 -1.04
C GLY A 153 -5.91 -1.35 -1.61
N ARG A 154 -6.79 -2.30 -1.29
CA ARG A 154 -8.21 -2.24 -1.68
C ARG A 154 -8.95 -1.10 -0.97
N PHE A 155 -8.74 -0.91 0.34
CA PHE A 155 -9.31 0.22 1.07
C PHE A 155 -8.89 1.57 0.46
N ARG A 156 -7.62 1.72 0.10
CA ARG A 156 -7.09 2.91 -0.59
C ARG A 156 -7.80 3.15 -1.92
N GLN A 157 -7.99 2.12 -2.74
CA GLN A 157 -8.77 2.22 -3.99
C GLN A 157 -10.20 2.71 -3.75
N LEU A 158 -10.88 2.15 -2.75
CA LEU A 158 -12.25 2.55 -2.41
C LEU A 158 -12.30 3.99 -1.91
N ALA A 159 -11.34 4.40 -1.08
CA ALA A 159 -11.23 5.76 -0.58
C ALA A 159 -11.05 6.77 -1.73
N MET A 160 -10.11 6.52 -2.65
CA MET A 160 -9.88 7.41 -3.80
C MET A 160 -11.11 7.54 -4.70
N ASN A 161 -11.88 6.47 -4.86
CA ASN A 161 -13.13 6.50 -5.64
C ASN A 161 -14.24 7.27 -4.92
N GLU A 162 -14.34 7.13 -3.59
CA GLU A 162 -15.35 7.80 -2.77
C GLU A 162 -15.08 9.31 -2.65
N PHE A 163 -13.81 9.71 -2.56
CA PHE A 163 -13.38 11.09 -2.41
C PHE A 163 -12.47 11.52 -3.57
N PRO A 164 -13.02 11.70 -4.78
CA PRO A 164 -12.23 12.08 -5.93
C PRO A 164 -11.52 13.42 -5.69
N ASN A 165 -10.29 13.54 -6.18
CA ASN A 165 -9.41 14.72 -6.07
C ASN A 165 -8.96 15.12 -4.64
N LYS A 166 -9.47 14.49 -3.57
CA LYS A 166 -9.15 14.88 -2.18
C LYS A 166 -7.67 14.70 -1.83
N TRP A 167 -7.05 13.64 -2.35
CA TRP A 167 -5.64 13.33 -2.13
C TRP A 167 -4.84 13.48 -3.40
N ASN A 168 -5.14 14.49 -4.22
CA ASN A 168 -4.33 14.80 -5.38
C ASN A 168 -2.87 15.02 -4.98
N ARG A 169 -1.97 14.29 -5.64
CA ARG A 169 -0.54 14.49 -5.51
C ARG A 169 -0.15 15.85 -6.04
N LYS A 170 0.72 16.56 -5.32
CA LYS A 170 1.24 17.87 -5.74
C LYS A 170 1.74 17.81 -7.18
N LEU A 171 1.31 18.73 -8.02
CA LEU A 171 1.67 18.85 -9.42
C LEU A 171 2.42 20.15 -9.65
N VAL A 172 3.49 20.08 -10.43
CA VAL A 172 4.25 21.26 -10.91
C VAL A 172 3.67 21.68 -12.25
N ASP A 173 3.11 22.89 -12.31
CA ASP A 173 2.54 23.44 -13.54
C ASP A 173 3.62 23.96 -14.52
N ASP A 174 3.20 24.38 -15.72
CA ASP A 174 4.11 24.88 -16.77
C ASP A 174 4.84 26.19 -16.35
N ALA A 175 4.36 26.88 -15.31
CA ALA A 175 5.00 28.08 -14.74
C ALA A 175 5.88 27.76 -13.52
N GLY A 176 5.97 26.49 -13.11
CA GLY A 176 6.75 26.03 -11.95
C GLY A 176 6.04 26.16 -10.61
N ASN A 177 4.74 26.48 -10.58
CA ASN A 177 3.97 26.54 -9.34
C ASN A 177 3.52 25.14 -8.92
N VAL A 178 3.41 24.93 -7.61
CA VAL A 178 2.93 23.67 -7.03
C VAL A 178 1.45 23.79 -6.68
N THR A 179 0.62 22.88 -7.19
CA THR A 179 -0.82 22.84 -6.89
C THR A 179 -1.31 21.42 -6.62
N THR A 180 -2.38 21.27 -5.84
CA THR A 180 -3.19 20.05 -5.72
C THR A 180 -4.57 20.22 -6.33
N ASP A 181 -4.91 21.43 -6.76
CA ASP A 181 -6.19 21.78 -7.38
C ASP A 181 -6.13 21.53 -8.89
N TYR A 182 -6.40 20.28 -9.26
CA TYR A 182 -6.52 19.88 -10.65
C TYR A 182 -7.50 18.72 -10.79
N ASP A 183 -8.06 18.57 -11.99
CA ASP A 183 -8.90 17.43 -12.33
C ASP A 183 -8.04 16.21 -12.64
N SER A 184 -8.03 15.23 -11.72
CA SER A 184 -7.26 13.99 -11.84
C SER A 184 -7.66 13.12 -13.03
N SER A 185 -8.85 13.33 -13.62
CA SER A 185 -9.29 12.61 -14.83
C SER A 185 -8.55 13.07 -16.10
N ARG A 186 -7.92 14.25 -16.06
CA ARG A 186 -7.18 14.84 -17.19
C ARG A 186 -5.67 14.65 -17.08
N VAL A 187 -5.21 14.05 -15.99
CA VAL A 187 -3.80 13.81 -15.68
C VAL A 187 -3.47 12.33 -15.85
N PHE A 188 -2.44 12.02 -16.63
CA PHE A 188 -1.91 10.67 -16.79
C PHE A 188 -0.58 10.58 -16.07
N VAL A 189 -0.40 9.58 -15.21
CA VAL A 189 0.88 9.38 -14.50
C VAL A 189 1.46 8.04 -14.92
N GLY A 190 2.66 8.06 -15.50
CA GLY A 190 3.40 6.88 -15.90
C GLY A 190 4.49 6.53 -14.91
N SER A 191 4.63 5.23 -14.61
CA SER A 191 5.70 4.65 -13.80
C SER A 191 5.90 3.20 -14.24
N TRP A 192 7.14 2.72 -14.20
CA TRP A 192 7.47 1.32 -14.40
C TRP A 192 7.50 0.62 -13.06
N VAL A 193 6.64 -0.38 -12.85
CA VAL A 193 6.86 -1.30 -11.75
C VAL A 193 7.89 -2.33 -12.20
N VAL A 194 8.97 -2.45 -11.44
CA VAL A 194 10.13 -3.29 -11.75
C VAL A 194 10.44 -4.17 -10.54
N ASP A 195 11.38 -5.07 -10.70
CA ASP A 195 11.86 -5.92 -9.60
C ASP A 195 10.74 -6.79 -8.98
N PHE A 196 9.92 -7.42 -9.84
CA PHE A 196 8.94 -8.40 -9.43
C PHE A 196 9.60 -9.70 -9.00
N PRO A 197 9.06 -10.44 -8.02
CA PRO A 197 9.56 -11.77 -7.72
C PRO A 197 9.44 -12.67 -8.94
N LEU A 198 10.44 -13.51 -9.21
CA LEU A 198 10.39 -14.43 -10.34
C LEU A 198 9.34 -15.54 -10.13
N PHE A 199 9.21 -16.01 -8.88
CA PHE A 199 8.29 -17.05 -8.47
C PHE A 199 7.43 -16.62 -7.29
N ASN A 200 6.21 -17.14 -7.24
CA ASN A 200 5.34 -17.11 -6.07
C ASN A 200 5.19 -18.52 -5.48
N PRO A 201 4.97 -18.67 -4.17
CA PRO A 201 4.52 -19.93 -3.61
C PRO A 201 3.09 -20.22 -4.06
N ILE A 202 2.73 -21.50 -4.14
CA ILE A 202 1.36 -21.88 -4.49
C ILE A 202 0.43 -21.57 -3.32
N GLU A 203 -0.63 -20.79 -3.57
CA GLU A 203 -1.68 -20.58 -2.59
C GLU A 203 -2.53 -21.86 -2.41
N THR A 204 -2.77 -22.24 -1.16
CA THR A 204 -3.52 -23.46 -0.79
C THR A 204 -4.86 -23.18 -0.12
N SER A 205 -5.12 -21.93 0.28
CA SER A 205 -6.39 -21.50 0.87
C SER A 205 -7.50 -21.33 -0.16
N GLU A 206 -8.75 -21.44 0.29
CA GLU A 206 -9.93 -21.27 -0.56
C GLU A 206 -10.50 -19.84 -0.48
N ALA A 207 -11.36 -19.51 -1.46
CA ALA A 207 -12.11 -18.25 -1.47
C ALA A 207 -13.12 -18.22 -0.30
N GLY A 208 -12.71 -17.61 0.81
CA GLY A 208 -13.50 -17.51 2.05
C GLY A 208 -12.63 -17.42 3.30
N ASP A 209 -11.38 -17.86 3.22
CA ASP A 209 -10.42 -17.72 4.32
C ASP A 209 -10.02 -16.26 4.52
N ASN A 210 -10.01 -15.80 5.79
CA ASN A 210 -9.59 -14.43 6.13
C ASN A 210 -8.12 -14.17 5.80
N PHE A 211 -7.28 -15.18 5.97
CA PHE A 211 -5.84 -15.14 5.69
C PHE A 211 -5.51 -16.19 4.64
N PRO A 212 -4.78 -15.82 3.56
CA PRO A 212 -4.31 -16.82 2.62
C PRO A 212 -3.25 -17.72 3.26
N SER A 213 -3.16 -18.96 2.77
CA SER A 213 -2.14 -19.94 3.14
C SER A 213 -1.33 -20.32 1.91
N TYR A 214 -0.02 -20.54 2.08
CA TYR A 214 0.90 -20.80 0.97
C TYR A 214 1.74 -22.04 1.23
N ASP A 215 1.96 -22.85 0.19
CA ASP A 215 2.95 -23.92 0.19
C ASP A 215 4.28 -23.39 -0.37
N PHE A 216 5.22 -23.09 0.53
CA PHE A 216 6.53 -22.55 0.19
C PHE A 216 7.49 -23.56 -0.43
N ASN A 217 7.10 -24.84 -0.56
CA ASN A 217 7.91 -25.86 -1.25
C ASN A 217 7.49 -26.04 -2.71
N ARG A 218 6.43 -25.35 -3.14
CA ARG A 218 5.92 -25.41 -4.51
C ARG A 218 5.82 -24.01 -5.08
N PHE A 219 6.32 -23.85 -6.30
CA PHE A 219 6.46 -22.55 -6.93
C PHE A 219 5.64 -22.46 -8.20
N GLU A 220 5.13 -21.28 -8.47
CA GLU A 220 4.55 -20.89 -9.75
C GLU A 220 5.24 -19.64 -10.28
N SER A 221 5.30 -19.48 -11.60
CA SER A 221 5.89 -18.28 -12.22
C SER A 221 5.00 -17.07 -11.96
N THR A 222 5.57 -15.97 -11.46
CA THR A 222 4.84 -14.70 -11.27
C THR A 222 4.39 -14.12 -12.61
N HIS A 223 5.20 -14.32 -13.65
CA HIS A 223 4.95 -13.91 -15.02
C HIS A 223 5.04 -15.11 -15.97
N HIS A 224 5.38 -14.90 -17.23
CA HIS A 224 5.58 -15.98 -18.17
C HIS A 224 6.76 -16.89 -17.73
N PRO A 225 6.69 -18.23 -17.88
CA PRO A 225 7.75 -19.15 -17.44
C PRO A 225 9.14 -18.97 -18.10
N PHE A 226 9.25 -18.12 -19.12
CA PHE A 226 10.51 -17.80 -19.79
C PHE A 226 11.09 -16.44 -19.35
N THR A 227 10.56 -15.87 -18.27
CA THR A 227 11.12 -14.66 -17.66
C THR A 227 12.52 -14.98 -17.15
N MET A 228 13.51 -14.19 -17.58
CA MET A 228 14.90 -14.38 -17.18
C MET A 228 15.08 -13.82 -15.77
N ALA A 229 15.68 -14.63 -14.88
CA ALA A 229 16.17 -14.13 -13.59
C ALA A 229 17.21 -13.02 -13.81
N LYS A 230 17.30 -12.07 -12.89
CA LYS A 230 18.46 -11.18 -12.88
C LYS A 230 19.75 -11.98 -12.72
N LEU A 231 20.79 -11.57 -13.44
CA LEU A 231 22.08 -12.25 -13.42
C LEU A 231 22.70 -12.27 -12.02
N GLU A 232 22.48 -11.22 -11.24
CA GLU A 232 22.97 -11.10 -9.86
C GLU A 232 22.29 -12.09 -8.89
N ASP A 233 21.07 -12.53 -9.21
CA ASP A 233 20.31 -13.44 -8.36
C ASP A 233 20.35 -14.89 -8.88
N PHE A 234 21.04 -15.16 -9.99
CA PHE A 234 20.97 -16.44 -10.71
C PHE A 234 21.31 -17.66 -9.84
N ASP A 235 22.26 -17.52 -8.91
CA ASP A 235 22.67 -18.60 -8.00
C ASP A 235 21.53 -19.02 -7.05
N TYR A 236 20.63 -18.10 -6.71
CA TYR A 236 19.47 -18.38 -5.85
C TYR A 236 18.44 -19.29 -6.52
N LEU A 237 18.48 -19.48 -7.84
CA LEU A 237 17.59 -20.41 -8.56
C LEU A 237 17.66 -21.84 -8.03
N SER A 238 18.83 -22.25 -7.55
CA SER A 238 19.05 -23.60 -7.03
C SER A 238 18.92 -23.69 -5.50
N THR A 239 18.98 -22.57 -4.77
CA THR A 239 19.06 -22.56 -3.31
C THR A 239 17.86 -21.93 -2.62
N ASP A 240 17.35 -20.81 -3.14
CA ASP A 240 16.27 -20.04 -2.53
C ASP A 240 15.44 -19.27 -3.58
N PRO A 241 14.59 -19.97 -4.34
CA PRO A 241 13.94 -19.42 -5.52
C PRO A 241 12.90 -18.33 -5.22
N LEU A 242 12.42 -18.19 -3.98
CA LEU A 242 11.46 -17.15 -3.61
C LEU A 242 12.10 -15.79 -3.34
N THR A 243 13.44 -15.72 -3.30
CA THR A 243 14.17 -14.47 -3.15
C THR A 243 14.53 -13.80 -4.48
N LEU A 244 14.35 -14.53 -5.59
CA LEU A 244 14.68 -14.08 -6.95
C LEU A 244 13.80 -12.93 -7.42
N ILE A 245 14.42 -12.00 -8.14
CA ILE A 245 13.80 -10.86 -8.81
C ILE A 245 13.97 -10.96 -10.33
#